data_AF-A0A838G8Z3-F1
#
_entry.id   AF-A0A838G8Z3-F1
#
_cell.length_a   1.000
_cell.length_b   1.000
_cell.length_c   1.000
_cell.angle_alpha   90.00
_cell.angle_beta   90.00
_cell.angle_gamma   90.00
#
_symmetry.space_group_name_H-M   'P 1'
#
loop_
_entity.id
_entity.type
_entity.pdbx_description
1 polymer ?
#
loop_
_entity_poly.entity_id
_entity_poly.type
_entity_poly.pdbx_seq_one_letter_code
_entity_poly.pdbx_strand_id
1 'polypeptide(L)'
;MTDQTPERQDGRRPKGGDPASWPPPPPTPYPGQSGVPPGYVPGAPPYAGFRASAEPPEFPPYPHAEPLPYHLMLRNWTYVWWKPVAGIGLLLVLFLAVQFLVAGAFFVIAAVRPGSFLENLEGLSDLSTITPEFLLLLNLSLGAMILATWVTIRVVHRMRPRWLASVAPKMRWRFFWVCVGLSVVALVAQTGISLMLPGSEQVDLGGGVNDFTATTAALALIVLLTTPFQAAGEEYLFRGYLMQAIGSLLGFRSDRWVQLMAKWTALFVTSFLFALAHGAQNFPLFFDRFMFGMIAGWLILHTGGLEVGIAMHILNNFLAFGFALTVGDLGESLNVSEISWWNIPLTLTQSGVYALLVIMVARRMGIQNRTRQPVAEPGPELAPATV
;
A
#
# COMPACT_ATOMS: atom_id res chain seq x y z
N MET A 1 53.06 -10.55 45.23
CA MET A 1 53.34 -10.79 43.80
C MET A 1 52.12 -10.27 43.05
N THR A 2 52.19 -8.99 42.77
CA THR A 2 51.10 -8.12 42.35
C THR A 2 51.53 -7.58 40.99
N ASP A 3 50.77 -7.94 39.97
CA ASP A 3 51.15 -7.74 38.58
C ASP A 3 50.84 -6.31 38.11
N GLN A 4 51.70 -5.84 37.22
CA GLN A 4 52.03 -4.44 36.97
C GLN A 4 51.10 -3.81 35.93
N THR A 5 50.58 -2.63 36.27
CA THR A 5 50.25 -1.57 35.30
C THR A 5 51.52 -1.00 34.67
N PRO A 6 51.47 -0.57 33.39
CA PRO A 6 52.32 0.53 32.94
C PRO A 6 51.52 1.77 32.50
N GLU A 7 52.19 2.89 32.77
CA GLU A 7 51.83 4.29 32.66
C GLU A 7 51.40 4.82 31.28
N ARG A 8 50.63 5.92 31.38
CA ARG A 8 50.36 6.95 30.37
C ARG A 8 51.64 7.43 29.67
N GLN A 9 51.53 7.63 28.36
CA GLN A 9 52.30 8.65 27.64
C GLN A 9 51.35 9.69 27.03
N ASP A 10 51.57 10.94 27.42
CA ASP A 10 50.96 12.15 26.88
C ASP A 10 51.44 12.38 25.43
N GLY A 11 50.51 12.26 24.48
CA GLY A 11 50.67 12.66 23.08
C GLY A 11 49.84 13.91 22.78
N ARG A 12 50.53 15.02 22.52
CA ARG A 12 49.98 16.36 22.29
C ARG A 12 48.99 16.41 21.13
N ARG A 13 47.89 17.14 21.34
CA ARG A 13 46.89 17.53 20.34
C ARG A 13 47.50 18.38 19.21
N PRO A 14 47.19 18.14 17.93
CA PRO A 14 47.32 19.15 16.89
C PRO A 14 46.27 20.24 17.09
N LYS A 15 46.71 21.50 16.97
CA LYS A 15 45.89 22.71 17.07
C LYS A 15 44.85 22.79 15.93
N GLY A 16 43.75 23.47 16.23
CA GLY A 16 42.54 23.55 15.41
C GLY A 16 42.77 23.98 13.96
N GLY A 17 42.02 23.34 13.07
CA GLY A 17 41.77 23.83 11.72
C GLY A 17 40.63 24.84 11.75
N ASP A 18 40.87 25.99 11.14
CA ASP A 18 39.89 27.06 10.95
C ASP A 18 38.64 26.56 10.20
N PRO A 19 37.43 27.06 10.55
CA PRO A 19 36.25 26.83 9.74
C PRO A 19 36.39 27.56 8.41
N ALA A 20 36.11 26.85 7.31
CA ALA A 20 36.05 27.40 5.97
C ALA A 20 35.20 28.68 5.96
N SER A 21 35.85 29.80 5.62
CA SER A 21 35.22 31.09 5.44
C SER A 21 34.33 31.07 4.21
N TRP A 22 33.04 31.27 4.42
CA TRP A 22 32.10 31.59 3.34
C TRP A 22 32.51 32.95 2.72
N PRO A 23 32.41 33.11 1.39
CA PRO A 23 32.64 34.42 0.78
C PRO A 23 31.59 35.43 1.29
N PRO A 24 31.97 36.71 1.50
CA PRO A 24 31.04 37.72 1.97
C PRO A 24 29.92 37.97 0.94
N PRO A 25 28.70 38.30 1.40
CA PRO A 25 27.61 38.67 0.50
C PRO A 25 27.93 39.96 -0.27
N PRO A 26 27.43 40.12 -1.50
CA PRO A 26 27.62 41.33 -2.29
C PRO A 26 26.99 42.55 -1.58
N PRO A 27 27.58 43.76 -1.73
CA PRO A 27 27.10 44.95 -1.05
C PRO A 27 25.69 45.31 -1.49
N THR A 28 24.78 45.44 -0.51
CA THR A 28 23.47 46.05 -0.67
C THR A 28 23.61 47.56 -0.94
N PRO A 29 23.00 48.12 -2.00
CA PRO A 29 22.99 49.57 -2.20
C PRO A 29 22.06 50.23 -1.16
N TYR A 30 22.58 51.22 -0.44
CA TYR A 30 21.77 52.14 0.37
C TYR A 30 20.85 52.98 -0.53
N PRO A 31 19.61 53.29 -0.10
CA PRO A 31 18.74 54.19 -0.82
C PRO A 31 19.03 55.64 -0.43
N GLY A 32 19.58 56.42 -1.36
CA GLY A 32 19.76 57.85 -1.12
C GLY A 32 20.58 58.54 -2.20
N GLN A 33 19.93 58.94 -3.29
CA GLN A 33 20.04 60.29 -3.85
C GLN A 33 19.15 60.41 -5.09
N SER A 34 18.12 61.24 -4.93
CA SER A 34 17.33 61.82 -6.00
C SER A 34 18.22 62.71 -6.88
N GLY A 35 18.66 62.17 -8.01
CA GLY A 35 19.24 62.95 -9.11
C GLY A 35 18.41 62.72 -10.35
N VAL A 36 17.58 63.70 -10.73
CA VAL A 36 16.90 63.74 -12.02
C VAL A 36 17.95 64.13 -13.08
N PRO A 37 18.20 63.35 -14.14
CA PRO A 37 18.91 63.85 -15.30
C PRO A 37 17.91 64.41 -16.32
N PRO A 38 18.09 65.65 -16.81
CA PRO A 38 17.35 66.16 -17.96
C PRO A 38 18.01 65.62 -19.24
N GLY A 39 17.27 64.82 -20.00
CA GLY A 39 17.78 64.28 -21.26
C GLY A 39 16.75 63.39 -21.95
N TYR A 40 15.66 63.98 -22.43
CA TYR A 40 14.75 63.29 -23.34
C TYR A 40 15.45 63.10 -24.68
N VAL A 41 15.91 61.87 -24.95
CA VAL A 41 16.34 61.44 -26.28
C VAL A 41 15.14 60.71 -26.90
N PRO A 42 14.45 61.28 -27.90
CA PRO A 42 13.40 60.55 -28.61
C PRO A 42 14.06 59.47 -29.48
N GLY A 43 13.88 58.19 -29.13
CA GLY A 43 14.30 57.08 -29.99
C GLY A 43 14.78 55.79 -29.31
N ALA A 44 14.92 55.75 -27.98
CA ALA A 44 15.22 54.48 -27.31
C ALA A 44 13.94 53.64 -27.16
N PRO A 45 13.93 52.36 -27.59
CA PRO A 45 12.78 51.49 -27.36
C PRO A 45 12.52 51.40 -25.85
N PRO A 46 11.25 51.45 -25.40
CA PRO A 46 10.94 51.39 -23.98
C PRO A 46 11.53 50.10 -23.43
N TYR A 47 12.24 50.22 -22.31
CA TYR A 47 12.71 49.13 -21.46
C TYR A 47 11.91 47.86 -21.70
N ALA A 48 12.53 46.88 -22.36
CA ALA A 48 12.05 45.51 -22.33
C ALA A 48 12.08 45.11 -20.86
N GLY A 49 10.95 45.31 -20.18
CA GLY A 49 10.76 44.83 -18.84
C GLY A 49 11.11 43.36 -18.87
N PHE A 50 12.06 42.95 -18.02
CA PHE A 50 12.22 41.58 -17.61
C PHE A 50 10.88 41.15 -16.99
N ARG A 51 9.91 40.79 -17.84
CA ARG A 51 9.00 39.70 -17.51
C ARG A 51 9.91 38.49 -17.54
N ALA A 52 10.54 38.22 -16.40
CA ALA A 52 10.84 36.86 -16.06
C ALA A 52 9.48 36.14 -16.10
N SER A 53 9.14 35.60 -17.27
CA SER A 53 8.27 34.44 -17.35
C SER A 53 8.96 33.42 -16.47
N ALA A 54 8.59 33.40 -15.19
CA ALA A 54 8.93 32.30 -14.31
C ALA A 54 8.25 31.09 -14.92
N GLU A 55 8.95 30.43 -15.84
CA GLU A 55 8.54 29.13 -16.32
C GLU A 55 8.32 28.28 -15.05
N PRO A 56 7.14 27.66 -14.91
CA PRO A 56 6.89 26.82 -13.76
C PRO A 56 8.03 25.80 -13.67
N PRO A 57 8.59 25.57 -12.47
CA PRO A 57 9.77 24.72 -12.32
C PRO A 57 9.52 23.39 -13.01
N GLU A 58 10.35 23.08 -14.00
CA GLU A 58 10.26 21.84 -14.75
C GLU A 58 10.65 20.70 -13.81
N PHE A 59 9.66 20.01 -13.26
CA PHE A 59 9.92 18.90 -12.35
C PHE A 59 10.59 17.75 -13.11
N PRO A 60 11.64 17.13 -12.54
CA PRO A 60 12.24 15.96 -13.16
C PRO A 60 11.20 14.88 -13.45
N PRO A 61 11.33 14.10 -14.54
CA PRO A 61 10.37 13.05 -14.92
C PRO A 61 10.22 11.95 -13.87
N TYR A 62 11.16 11.86 -12.93
CA TYR A 62 11.15 10.95 -11.80
C TYR A 62 10.73 11.67 -10.50
N PRO A 63 9.77 11.15 -9.71
CA PRO A 63 9.08 11.92 -8.66
C PRO A 63 9.86 12.15 -7.35
N HIS A 64 11.02 11.52 -7.15
CA HIS A 64 11.77 11.61 -5.89
C HIS A 64 13.21 12.09 -6.08
N ALA A 65 13.66 13.00 -5.20
CA ALA A 65 15.05 13.45 -5.16
C ALA A 65 16.00 12.32 -4.74
N GLU A 66 15.58 11.54 -3.75
CA GLU A 66 16.37 10.48 -3.11
C GLU A 66 15.63 9.14 -3.15
N PRO A 67 16.34 8.01 -2.96
CA PRO A 67 15.73 6.69 -2.86
C PRO A 67 14.80 6.54 -1.63
N LEU A 68 13.50 6.60 -1.86
CA LEU A 68 12.49 6.44 -0.81
C LEU A 68 12.03 4.99 -0.64
N PRO A 69 11.79 4.53 0.60
CA PRO A 69 11.07 3.30 0.87
C PRO A 69 9.58 3.48 0.55
N TYR A 70 8.88 2.36 0.43
CA TYR A 70 7.49 2.33 -0.03
C TYR A 70 6.53 3.23 0.77
N HIS A 71 6.57 3.25 2.10
CA HIS A 71 5.67 4.08 2.94
C HIS A 71 5.88 5.60 2.80
N LEU A 72 6.96 6.05 2.17
CA LEU A 72 7.25 7.48 1.96
C LEU A 72 6.97 7.94 0.52
N MET A 73 6.31 7.11 -0.29
CA MET A 73 6.10 7.35 -1.72
C MET A 73 5.39 8.66 -2.05
N LEU A 74 4.61 9.24 -1.14
CA LEU A 74 3.92 10.51 -1.45
C LEU A 74 4.81 11.73 -1.21
N ARG A 75 6.01 11.55 -0.61
CA ARG A 75 7.03 12.60 -0.47
C ARG A 75 7.76 12.84 -1.81
N ASN A 76 6.98 13.31 -2.79
CA ASN A 76 7.46 13.73 -4.11
C ASN A 76 7.80 15.23 -4.16
N TRP A 77 8.25 15.72 -5.31
CA TRP A 77 8.61 17.13 -5.53
C TRP A 77 7.52 18.15 -5.19
N THR A 78 6.25 17.73 -5.27
CA THR A 78 5.08 18.59 -5.00
C THR A 78 4.49 18.34 -3.60
N TYR A 79 5.19 17.60 -2.74
CA TYR A 79 4.69 17.24 -1.42
C TYR A 79 4.39 18.47 -0.57
N VAL A 80 3.20 18.48 0.03
CA VAL A 80 2.79 19.40 1.09
C VAL A 80 1.97 18.61 2.10
N TRP A 81 2.07 18.95 3.38
CA TRP A 81 1.54 18.14 4.48
C TRP A 81 0.03 17.88 4.42
N TRP A 82 -0.75 18.80 3.82
CA TRP A 82 -2.21 18.64 3.73
C TRP A 82 -2.63 17.65 2.65
N LYS A 83 -1.79 17.36 1.65
CA LYS A 83 -2.15 16.45 0.53
C LYS A 83 -2.49 15.04 0.99
N PRO A 84 -1.68 14.36 1.83
CA PRO A 84 -2.07 13.05 2.36
C PRO A 84 -3.42 13.08 3.09
N VAL A 85 -3.68 14.11 3.91
CA VAL A 85 -4.95 14.27 4.65
C VAL A 85 -6.12 14.47 3.68
N ALA A 86 -5.99 15.39 2.72
CA ALA A 86 -7.01 15.64 1.70
C ALA A 86 -7.29 14.39 0.86
N GLY A 87 -6.27 13.59 0.55
CA GLY A 87 -6.49 12.35 -0.18
C GLY A 87 -7.07 11.22 0.67
N ILE A 88 -6.83 11.16 1.99
CA ILE A 88 -7.60 10.29 2.89
C ILE A 88 -9.08 10.71 2.88
N GLY A 89 -9.35 12.01 2.97
CA GLY A 89 -10.71 12.54 2.88
C GLY A 89 -11.40 12.22 1.55
N LEU A 90 -10.71 12.44 0.42
CA LEU A 90 -11.23 12.08 -0.91
C LEU A 90 -11.47 10.57 -1.03
N LEU A 91 -10.56 9.74 -0.51
CA LEU A 91 -10.71 8.29 -0.55
C LEU A 91 -11.91 7.82 0.28
N LEU A 92 -12.17 8.44 1.44
CA LEU A 92 -13.38 8.20 2.22
C LEU A 92 -14.65 8.59 1.44
N VAL A 93 -14.66 9.74 0.77
CA VAL A 93 -15.79 10.16 -0.08
C VAL A 93 -16.02 9.16 -1.22
N LEU A 94 -14.96 8.72 -1.90
CA LEU A 94 -15.05 7.74 -2.98
C LEU A 94 -15.50 6.37 -2.47
N PHE A 95 -15.04 5.95 -1.29
CA PHE A 95 -15.51 4.74 -0.63
C PHE A 95 -17.01 4.81 -0.38
N LEU A 96 -17.50 5.88 0.27
CA LEU A 96 -18.92 6.08 0.53
C LEU A 96 -19.73 6.14 -0.77
N ALA A 97 -19.22 6.83 -1.80
CA ALA A 97 -19.88 6.88 -3.11
C ALA A 97 -20.03 5.48 -3.72
N VAL A 98 -19.01 4.62 -3.63
CA VAL A 98 -19.11 3.22 -4.08
C VAL A 98 -20.15 2.46 -3.27
N GLN A 99 -20.21 2.64 -1.94
CA GLN A 99 -21.24 2.01 -1.11
C GLN A 99 -22.66 2.47 -1.49
N PHE A 100 -22.87 3.76 -1.80
CA PHE A 100 -24.15 4.26 -2.29
C PHE A 100 -24.51 3.67 -3.67
N LEU A 101 -23.55 3.51 -4.57
CA LEU A 101 -23.79 2.87 -5.88
C LEU A 101 -24.18 1.40 -5.73
N VAL A 102 -23.53 0.68 -4.82
CA VAL A 102 -23.84 -0.72 -4.51
C VAL A 102 -25.23 -0.85 -3.88
N ALA A 103 -25.55 0.01 -2.90
CA ALA A 103 -26.89 0.08 -2.33
C ALA A 103 -27.94 0.35 -3.43
N GLY A 104 -27.70 1.35 -4.29
CA GLY A 104 -28.55 1.64 -5.44
C GLY A 104 -28.72 0.45 -6.39
N ALA A 105 -27.66 -0.33 -6.63
CA ALA A 105 -27.73 -1.55 -7.43
C ALA A 105 -28.65 -2.60 -6.78
N PHE A 106 -28.58 -2.80 -5.46
CA PHE A 106 -29.53 -3.68 -4.76
C PHE A 106 -30.98 -3.21 -4.90
N PHE A 107 -31.26 -1.90 -4.80
CA PHE A 107 -32.59 -1.35 -5.04
C PHE A 107 -33.09 -1.64 -6.46
N VAL A 108 -32.23 -1.47 -7.47
CA VAL A 108 -32.59 -1.77 -8.87
C VAL A 108 -32.86 -3.26 -9.06
N ILE A 109 -32.00 -4.14 -8.53
CA ILE A 109 -32.18 -5.59 -8.62
C ILE A 109 -33.50 -6.01 -7.96
N ALA A 110 -33.78 -5.49 -6.76
CA ALA A 110 -35.04 -5.79 -6.06
C ALA A 110 -36.29 -5.35 -6.84
N ALA A 111 -36.20 -4.23 -7.57
CA ALA A 111 -37.32 -3.68 -8.34
C ALA A 111 -37.59 -4.42 -9.66
N VAL A 112 -36.56 -5.02 -10.28
CA VAL A 112 -36.71 -5.76 -11.55
C VAL A 112 -36.99 -7.24 -11.35
N ARG A 113 -36.72 -7.79 -10.17
CA ARG A 113 -37.06 -9.17 -9.82
C ARG A 113 -38.58 -9.34 -9.77
N PRO A 114 -39.13 -10.44 -10.31
CA PRO A 114 -40.53 -10.78 -10.11
C PRO A 114 -40.88 -10.88 -8.62
N GLY A 115 -42.10 -10.52 -8.24
CA GLY A 115 -42.57 -10.58 -6.86
C GLY A 115 -42.61 -9.23 -6.13
N SER A 116 -42.73 -9.27 -4.81
CA SER A 116 -42.78 -8.07 -3.97
C SER A 116 -41.40 -7.42 -3.88
N PHE A 117 -41.34 -6.11 -4.10
CA PHE A 117 -40.10 -5.33 -3.95
C PHE A 117 -39.49 -5.46 -2.55
N LEU A 118 -40.31 -5.41 -1.49
CA LEU A 118 -39.82 -5.47 -0.12
C LEU A 118 -39.26 -6.86 0.22
N GLU A 119 -39.91 -7.93 -0.23
CA GLU A 119 -39.42 -9.30 -0.04
C GLU A 119 -38.11 -9.52 -0.81
N ASN A 120 -38.03 -9.01 -2.05
CA ASN A 120 -36.81 -9.08 -2.86
C ASN A 120 -35.65 -8.31 -2.22
N LEU A 121 -35.93 -7.14 -1.63
CA LEU A 121 -34.91 -6.33 -0.95
C LEU A 121 -34.45 -7.01 0.35
N GLU A 122 -35.39 -7.55 1.14
CA GLU A 122 -35.10 -8.31 2.35
C GLU A 122 -34.19 -9.50 2.05
N GLY A 123 -34.54 -10.31 1.04
CA GLY A 123 -33.73 -11.46 0.64
C GLY A 123 -32.36 -11.12 0.04
N LEU A 124 -32.17 -9.93 -0.53
CA LEU A 124 -30.85 -9.45 -0.96
C LEU A 124 -29.98 -8.94 0.20
N SER A 125 -30.62 -8.47 1.27
CA SER A 125 -29.96 -7.99 2.48
C SER A 125 -29.73 -9.06 3.54
N ASP A 126 -30.32 -10.24 3.36
CA ASP A 126 -30.14 -11.38 4.24
C ASP A 126 -28.73 -11.97 4.07
N LEU A 127 -27.90 -11.81 5.11
CA LEU A 127 -26.53 -12.29 5.14
C LEU A 127 -26.41 -13.77 5.53
N SER A 128 -27.52 -14.42 5.92
CA SER A 128 -27.54 -15.85 6.22
C SER A 128 -27.50 -16.71 4.97
N THR A 129 -28.03 -16.22 3.85
CA THR A 129 -28.00 -16.92 2.56
C THR A 129 -27.34 -16.06 1.50
N ILE A 130 -26.10 -16.40 1.15
CA ILE A 130 -25.31 -15.60 0.22
C ILE A 130 -25.75 -15.83 -1.22
N THR A 131 -26.41 -14.83 -1.79
CA THR A 131 -26.79 -14.83 -3.21
C THR A 131 -25.58 -14.50 -4.11
N PRO A 132 -25.55 -15.01 -5.36
CA PRO A 132 -24.54 -14.63 -6.35
C PRO A 132 -24.44 -13.11 -6.55
N GLU A 133 -25.57 -12.40 -6.59
CA GLU A 133 -25.60 -10.96 -6.78
C GLU A 133 -24.99 -10.22 -5.59
N PHE A 134 -25.27 -10.66 -4.37
CA PHE A 134 -24.67 -10.10 -3.17
C PHE A 134 -23.14 -10.25 -3.20
N LEU A 135 -22.64 -11.47 -3.40
CA LEU A 135 -21.20 -11.74 -3.43
C LEU A 135 -20.50 -10.95 -4.55
N LEU A 136 -21.12 -10.89 -5.73
CA LEU A 136 -20.60 -10.14 -6.86
C LEU A 136 -20.47 -8.66 -6.52
N LEU A 137 -21.54 -8.04 -6.01
CA LEU A 137 -21.54 -6.62 -5.67
C LEU A 137 -20.57 -6.30 -4.53
N LEU A 138 -20.48 -7.17 -3.52
CA LEU A 138 -19.50 -7.05 -2.44
C LEU A 138 -18.07 -7.03 -3.00
N ASN A 139 -17.70 -8.04 -3.80
CA ASN A 139 -16.36 -8.13 -4.39
C ASN A 139 -16.03 -6.96 -5.32
N LEU A 140 -16.98 -6.53 -6.15
CA LEU A 140 -16.79 -5.39 -7.04
C LEU A 140 -16.67 -4.07 -6.27
N SER A 141 -17.39 -3.91 -5.16
CA SER A 141 -17.30 -2.72 -4.31
C SER A 141 -15.90 -2.53 -3.72
N LEU A 142 -15.31 -3.63 -3.22
CA LEU A 142 -13.97 -3.64 -2.66
C LEU A 142 -12.92 -3.54 -3.76
N GLY A 143 -13.12 -4.23 -4.88
CA GLY A 143 -12.27 -4.12 -6.07
C GLY A 143 -12.25 -2.70 -6.66
N ALA A 144 -13.34 -1.94 -6.57
CA ALA A 144 -13.41 -0.54 -7.00
C ALA A 144 -12.43 0.35 -6.22
N MET A 145 -11.94 -0.07 -5.05
CA MET A 145 -10.92 0.67 -4.28
C MET A 145 -9.59 0.78 -5.02
N ILE A 146 -9.30 -0.11 -5.99
CA ILE A 146 -8.17 0.08 -6.91
C ILE A 146 -8.34 1.40 -7.67
N LEU A 147 -9.50 1.62 -8.28
CA LEU A 147 -9.77 2.84 -9.04
C LEU A 147 -9.87 4.07 -8.13
N ALA A 148 -10.50 3.94 -6.97
CA ALA A 148 -10.59 5.03 -6.01
C ALA A 148 -9.19 5.52 -5.57
N THR A 149 -8.29 4.61 -5.24
CA THR A 149 -6.91 4.96 -4.88
C THR A 149 -6.13 5.54 -6.06
N TRP A 150 -6.35 5.05 -7.28
CA TRP A 150 -5.76 5.60 -8.51
C TRP A 150 -6.20 7.04 -8.77
N VAL A 151 -7.50 7.34 -8.60
CA VAL A 151 -8.04 8.70 -8.70
C VAL A 151 -7.41 9.58 -7.62
N THR A 152 -7.38 9.13 -6.38
CA THR A 152 -6.81 9.89 -5.26
C THR A 152 -5.35 10.26 -5.48
N ILE A 153 -4.49 9.30 -5.85
CA ILE A 153 -3.07 9.58 -6.09
C ILE A 153 -2.86 10.50 -7.32
N ARG A 154 -3.70 10.34 -8.35
CA ARG A 154 -3.60 11.13 -9.59
C ARG A 154 -4.06 12.58 -9.41
N VAL A 155 -5.12 12.80 -8.65
CA VAL A 155 -5.74 14.11 -8.43
C VAL A 155 -5.00 14.90 -7.35
N VAL A 156 -4.77 14.28 -6.19
CA VAL A 156 -4.23 14.99 -5.02
C VAL A 156 -2.71 15.12 -5.09
N HIS A 157 -2.03 14.03 -5.47
CA HIS A 157 -0.56 13.95 -5.42
C HIS A 157 0.10 14.20 -6.78
N ARG A 158 -0.69 14.28 -7.86
CA ARG A 158 -0.22 14.42 -9.25
C ARG A 158 0.78 13.32 -9.65
N MET A 159 0.68 12.15 -9.03
CA MET A 159 1.51 11.00 -9.34
C MET A 159 0.75 9.99 -10.20
N ARG A 160 1.49 9.23 -11.02
CA ARG A 160 0.90 8.14 -11.80
C ARG A 160 0.50 6.99 -10.87
N PRO A 161 -0.68 6.34 -11.05
CA PRO A 161 -1.17 5.29 -10.16
C PRO A 161 -0.22 4.10 -9.96
N ARG A 162 0.63 3.81 -10.94
CA ARG A 162 1.68 2.77 -10.88
C ARG A 162 2.62 2.86 -9.67
N TRP A 163 2.73 4.03 -9.01
CA TRP A 163 3.50 4.20 -7.77
C TRP A 163 2.81 3.64 -6.52
N LEU A 164 1.52 3.30 -6.62
CA LEU A 164 0.83 2.50 -5.62
C LEU A 164 1.17 1.01 -5.76
N ALA A 165 1.57 0.52 -6.93
CA ALA A 165 1.85 -0.90 -7.11
C ALA A 165 3.18 -1.31 -6.47
N SER A 166 4.24 -0.52 -6.71
CA SER A 166 5.57 -0.77 -6.16
C SER A 166 6.49 0.45 -6.26
N VAL A 167 7.65 0.38 -5.62
CA VAL A 167 8.77 1.34 -5.74
C VAL A 167 9.42 1.38 -7.12
N ALA A 168 9.15 0.37 -7.96
CA ALA A 168 9.62 0.28 -9.32
C ALA A 168 8.39 0.34 -10.23
N PRO A 169 7.87 1.53 -10.56
CA PRO A 169 6.47 1.88 -10.82
C PRO A 169 5.73 0.98 -11.83
N LYS A 170 5.45 -0.27 -11.42
CA LYS A 170 4.78 -1.33 -12.17
C LYS A 170 4.50 -2.50 -11.22
N MET A 171 3.55 -3.33 -11.61
CA MET A 171 3.38 -4.67 -11.04
C MET A 171 4.54 -5.56 -11.51
N ARG A 172 5.28 -6.17 -10.59
CA ARG A 172 6.38 -7.08 -10.91
C ARG A 172 5.83 -8.49 -11.11
N TRP A 173 5.13 -8.71 -12.22
CA TRP A 173 4.39 -9.96 -12.52
C TRP A 173 5.17 -11.26 -12.29
N ARG A 174 6.46 -11.30 -12.66
CA ARG A 174 7.31 -12.46 -12.38
C ARG A 174 7.42 -12.76 -10.88
N PHE A 175 7.61 -11.73 -10.06
CA PHE A 175 7.67 -11.86 -8.61
C PHE A 175 6.29 -12.15 -8.01
N PHE A 176 5.22 -11.55 -8.54
CA PHE A 176 3.85 -11.84 -8.15
C PHE A 176 3.49 -13.33 -8.29
N TRP A 177 3.75 -13.94 -9.45
CA TRP A 177 3.45 -15.36 -9.64
C TRP A 177 4.31 -16.29 -8.79
N VAL A 178 5.56 -15.90 -8.51
CA VAL A 178 6.39 -16.58 -7.52
C VAL A 178 5.73 -16.49 -6.14
N CYS A 179 5.30 -15.30 -5.71
CA CYS A 179 4.57 -15.11 -4.46
C CYS A 179 3.27 -15.91 -4.39
N VAL A 180 2.53 -16.06 -5.49
CA VAL A 180 1.36 -16.95 -5.58
C VAL A 180 1.78 -18.40 -5.28
N GLY A 181 2.82 -18.91 -5.94
CA GLY A 181 3.33 -20.26 -5.68
C GLY A 181 3.81 -20.46 -4.23
N LEU A 182 4.51 -19.48 -3.64
CA LEU A 182 4.93 -19.53 -2.24
C LEU A 182 3.74 -19.48 -1.26
N SER A 183 2.65 -18.81 -1.63
CA SER A 183 1.41 -18.77 -0.83
C SER A 183 0.76 -20.16 -0.78
N VAL A 184 0.79 -20.91 -1.90
CA VAL A 184 0.32 -22.30 -1.93
C VAL A 184 1.16 -23.18 -1.01
N VAL A 185 2.49 -23.04 -1.02
CA VAL A 185 3.37 -23.80 -0.09
C VAL A 185 3.04 -23.48 1.36
N ALA A 186 2.81 -22.22 1.69
CA ALA A 186 2.41 -21.80 3.04
C ALA A 186 1.05 -22.36 3.46
N LEU A 187 0.07 -22.41 2.54
CA LEU A 187 -1.24 -23.03 2.77
C LEU A 187 -1.14 -24.54 3.01
N VAL A 188 -0.29 -25.24 2.26
CA VAL A 188 -0.03 -26.67 2.47
C VAL A 188 0.61 -26.89 3.85
N ALA A 189 1.56 -26.04 4.25
CA ALA A 189 2.17 -26.13 5.58
C ALA A 189 1.13 -25.91 6.70
N GLN A 190 0.26 -24.91 6.56
CA GLN A 190 -0.86 -24.68 7.49
C GLN A 190 -1.76 -25.90 7.59
N THR A 191 -2.16 -26.48 6.46
CA THR A 191 -3.03 -27.65 6.39
C THR A 191 -2.35 -28.87 7.04
N GLY A 192 -1.04 -29.03 6.86
CA GLY A 192 -0.27 -30.08 7.53
C GLY A 192 -0.29 -29.94 9.05
N ILE A 193 -0.12 -28.72 9.58
CA ILE A 193 -0.18 -28.46 11.02
C ILE A 193 -1.59 -28.64 11.58
N SER A 194 -2.64 -28.28 10.85
CA SER A 194 -4.02 -28.47 11.33
C SER A 194 -4.37 -29.93 11.60
N LEU A 195 -3.75 -30.88 10.88
CA LEU A 195 -3.93 -32.31 11.13
C LEU A 195 -3.34 -32.78 12.48
N MET A 196 -2.41 -32.02 13.05
CA MET A 196 -1.68 -32.38 14.27
C MET A 196 -2.21 -31.68 15.54
N LEU A 197 -3.15 -30.74 15.42
CA LEU A 197 -3.68 -29.99 16.56
C LEU A 197 -4.83 -30.74 17.28
N PRO A 198 -4.92 -30.69 18.62
CA PRO A 198 -6.05 -31.25 19.37
C PRO A 198 -7.37 -30.60 18.94
N GLY A 199 -8.42 -31.40 18.70
CA GLY A 199 -9.65 -30.93 18.05
C GLY A 199 -9.62 -31.03 16.51
N SER A 200 -8.57 -31.66 15.94
CA SER A 200 -8.57 -32.19 14.57
C SER A 200 -9.38 -33.48 14.43
N GLU A 201 -9.95 -34.00 15.53
CA GLU A 201 -11.12 -34.88 15.48
C GLU A 201 -12.23 -34.10 14.80
N GLN A 202 -12.22 -34.17 13.48
CA GLN A 202 -13.21 -33.61 12.59
C GLN A 202 -13.30 -32.07 12.76
N VAL A 203 -12.75 -31.29 11.82
CA VAL A 203 -13.72 -30.67 10.90
C VAL A 203 -14.82 -31.70 10.68
N ASP A 204 -15.94 -31.52 11.38
CA ASP A 204 -17.11 -32.32 11.13
C ASP A 204 -17.51 -32.01 9.68
N LEU A 205 -16.90 -32.76 8.75
CA LEU A 205 -17.47 -33.02 7.44
C LEU A 205 -18.78 -33.83 7.62
N GLY A 206 -19.33 -33.95 8.84
CA GLY A 206 -20.70 -34.33 9.11
C GLY A 206 -21.72 -33.37 8.49
N GLY A 207 -21.29 -32.18 8.06
CA GLY A 207 -21.87 -31.56 6.88
C GLY A 207 -21.36 -32.30 5.63
N GLY A 208 -22.18 -33.16 5.03
CA GLY A 208 -21.83 -33.81 3.77
C GLY A 208 -21.36 -32.79 2.72
N VAL A 209 -20.60 -33.24 1.72
CA VAL A 209 -20.17 -32.38 0.61
C VAL A 209 -21.39 -31.66 0.04
N ASN A 210 -21.31 -30.34 -0.06
CA ASN A 210 -22.40 -29.52 -0.56
C ASN A 210 -22.80 -29.96 -1.97
N ASP A 211 -24.11 -29.95 -2.25
CA ASP A 211 -24.61 -30.24 -3.59
C ASP A 211 -24.04 -29.24 -4.61
N PHE A 212 -23.56 -29.78 -5.73
CA PHE A 212 -23.08 -28.97 -6.84
C PHE A 212 -24.28 -28.48 -7.67
N THR A 213 -24.87 -27.37 -7.23
CA THR A 213 -26.00 -26.71 -7.90
C THR A 213 -25.52 -25.65 -8.90
N ALA A 214 -26.45 -25.15 -9.73
CA ALA A 214 -26.18 -23.99 -10.58
C ALA A 214 -25.77 -22.74 -9.76
N THR A 215 -26.33 -22.59 -8.57
CA THR A 215 -25.96 -21.51 -7.63
C THR A 215 -24.53 -21.69 -7.13
N THR A 216 -24.15 -22.91 -6.73
CA THR A 216 -22.78 -23.23 -6.31
C THR A 216 -21.78 -22.94 -7.43
N ALA A 217 -22.10 -23.32 -8.67
CA ALA A 217 -21.28 -23.03 -9.83
C ALA A 217 -21.15 -21.52 -10.11
N ALA A 218 -22.24 -20.76 -9.98
CA ALA A 218 -22.23 -19.30 -10.14
C ALA A 218 -21.38 -18.62 -9.06
N LEU A 219 -21.53 -19.02 -7.80
CA LEU A 219 -20.73 -18.52 -6.68
C LEU A 219 -19.24 -18.85 -6.87
N ALA A 220 -18.91 -20.08 -7.26
CA ALA A 220 -17.54 -20.48 -7.54
C ALA A 220 -16.91 -19.64 -8.66
N LEU A 221 -17.66 -19.36 -9.73
CA LEU A 221 -17.21 -18.51 -10.82
C LEU A 221 -16.98 -17.06 -10.35
N ILE A 222 -17.89 -16.51 -9.54
CA ILE A 222 -17.74 -15.18 -8.95
C ILE A 222 -16.50 -15.13 -8.06
N VAL A 223 -16.30 -16.10 -7.17
CA VAL A 223 -15.11 -16.20 -6.31
C VAL A 223 -13.86 -16.19 -7.18
N LEU A 224 -13.78 -17.09 -8.16
CA LEU A 224 -12.61 -17.21 -9.04
C LEU A 224 -12.29 -15.90 -9.79
N LEU A 225 -13.31 -15.22 -10.31
CA LEU A 225 -13.12 -14.06 -11.18
C LEU A 225 -13.00 -12.73 -10.44
N THR A 226 -13.65 -12.57 -9.29
CA THR A 226 -13.81 -11.26 -8.63
C THR A 226 -13.10 -11.15 -7.29
N THR A 227 -12.93 -12.24 -6.55
CA THR A 227 -12.16 -12.24 -5.30
C THR A 227 -10.72 -11.76 -5.50
N PRO A 228 -10.01 -12.07 -6.62
CA PRO A 228 -8.70 -11.50 -6.88
C PRO A 228 -8.67 -9.96 -6.92
N PHE A 229 -9.72 -9.36 -7.48
CA PHE A 229 -9.84 -7.90 -7.54
C PHE A 229 -10.26 -7.32 -6.19
N GLN A 230 -11.12 -8.01 -5.43
CA GLN A 230 -11.48 -7.64 -4.06
C GLN A 230 -10.23 -7.59 -3.16
N ALA A 231 -9.47 -8.69 -3.10
CA ALA A 231 -8.23 -8.77 -2.33
C ALA A 231 -7.22 -7.68 -2.76
N ALA A 232 -7.07 -7.47 -4.07
CA ALA A 232 -6.22 -6.38 -4.57
C ALA A 232 -6.74 -4.99 -4.16
N GLY A 233 -8.05 -4.74 -4.22
CA GLY A 233 -8.65 -3.47 -3.82
C GLY A 233 -8.36 -3.12 -2.36
N GLU A 234 -8.47 -4.10 -1.46
CA GLU A 234 -8.12 -3.93 -0.06
C GLU A 234 -6.62 -3.67 0.15
N GLU A 235 -5.75 -4.40 -0.55
CA GLU A 235 -4.31 -4.15 -0.49
C GLU A 235 -3.93 -2.77 -1.02
N TYR A 236 -4.55 -2.31 -2.12
CA TYR A 236 -4.38 -0.94 -2.64
C TYR A 236 -4.88 0.12 -1.67
N LEU A 237 -6.01 -0.12 -0.98
CA LEU A 237 -6.57 0.80 0.01
C LEU A 237 -5.66 0.91 1.24
N PHE A 238 -5.47 -0.20 1.95
CA PHE A 238 -4.81 -0.22 3.25
C PHE A 238 -3.29 -0.16 3.13
N ARG A 239 -2.69 -1.05 2.35
CA ARG A 239 -1.22 -1.17 2.24
C ARG A 239 -0.67 -0.28 1.13
N GLY A 240 -1.48 0.09 0.15
CA GLY A 240 -1.14 1.06 -0.88
C GLY A 240 -1.26 2.48 -0.37
N TYR A 241 -2.42 3.10 -0.59
CA TYR A 241 -2.60 4.51 -0.37
C TYR A 241 -2.50 4.92 1.11
N LEU A 242 -3.23 4.24 2.03
CA LEU A 242 -3.24 4.64 3.45
C LEU A 242 -1.86 4.51 4.10
N MET A 243 -1.14 3.41 3.86
CA MET A 243 0.22 3.24 4.39
C MET A 243 1.17 4.32 3.88
N GLN A 244 1.08 4.67 2.59
CA GLN A 244 1.88 5.74 2.01
C GLN A 244 1.49 7.13 2.56
N ALA A 245 0.20 7.38 2.78
CA ALA A 245 -0.31 8.64 3.33
C ALA A 245 0.15 8.86 4.77
N ILE A 246 -0.07 7.87 5.65
CA ILE A 246 0.35 7.93 7.06
C ILE A 246 1.86 8.00 7.17
N GLY A 247 2.58 7.15 6.42
CA GLY A 247 4.04 7.17 6.41
C GLY A 247 4.61 8.51 5.95
N SER A 248 4.04 9.11 4.90
CA SER A 248 4.51 10.40 4.38
C SER A 248 4.23 11.57 5.33
N LEU A 249 3.09 11.56 6.04
CA LEU A 249 2.77 12.55 7.08
C LEU A 249 3.78 12.53 8.22
N LEU A 250 4.14 11.34 8.69
CA LEU A 250 5.02 11.14 9.84
C LEU A 250 6.51 11.18 9.46
N GLY A 251 6.86 10.93 8.20
CA GLY A 251 8.23 11.00 7.68
C GLY A 251 8.70 12.43 7.37
N PHE A 252 8.35 13.39 8.21
CA PHE A 252 8.58 14.83 7.97
C PHE A 252 10.03 15.29 8.13
N ARG A 253 10.90 14.44 8.67
CA ARG A 253 12.35 14.68 8.84
C ARG A 253 13.15 13.49 8.36
N SER A 254 14.37 13.76 7.89
CA SER A 254 15.34 12.72 7.49
C SER A 254 15.99 12.00 8.67
N ASP A 255 15.67 12.39 9.90
CA ASP A 255 16.14 11.73 11.11
C ASP A 255 15.74 10.24 11.13
N ARG A 256 16.69 9.37 11.48
CA ARG A 256 16.50 7.92 11.44
C ARG A 256 15.36 7.47 12.35
N TRP A 257 15.21 8.07 13.53
CA TRP A 257 14.14 7.70 14.47
C TRP A 257 12.78 8.12 13.95
N VAL A 258 12.67 9.33 13.39
CA VAL A 258 11.42 9.81 12.76
C VAL A 258 10.99 8.88 11.63
N GLN A 259 11.91 8.45 10.76
CA GLN A 259 11.60 7.51 9.68
C GLN A 259 11.19 6.12 10.20
N LEU A 260 11.81 5.66 11.30
CA LEU A 260 11.45 4.40 11.92
C LEU A 260 10.05 4.46 12.54
N MET A 261 9.72 5.56 13.23
CA MET A 261 8.39 5.80 13.77
C MET A 261 7.36 5.87 12.65
N ALA A 262 7.60 6.63 11.59
CA ALA A 262 6.71 6.73 10.43
C ALA A 262 6.42 5.35 9.81
N LYS A 263 7.46 4.51 9.65
CA LYS A 263 7.33 3.14 9.14
C LYS A 263 6.42 2.28 10.02
N TRP A 264 6.68 2.22 11.32
CA TRP A 264 5.96 1.33 12.22
C TRP A 264 4.56 1.84 12.55
N THR A 265 4.37 3.16 12.68
CA THR A 265 3.04 3.74 12.87
C THR A 265 2.17 3.52 11.64
N ALA A 266 2.70 3.73 10.42
CA ALA A 266 1.93 3.44 9.20
C ALA A 266 1.52 1.96 9.15
N LEU A 267 2.45 1.03 9.39
CA LEU A 267 2.17 -0.40 9.42
C LEU A 267 1.11 -0.77 10.46
N PHE A 268 1.27 -0.30 11.70
CA PHE A 268 0.36 -0.60 12.80
C PHE A 268 -1.04 -0.06 12.53
N VAL A 269 -1.15 1.23 12.16
CA VAL A 269 -2.44 1.89 11.95
C VAL A 269 -3.19 1.25 10.79
N THR A 270 -2.54 0.96 9.67
CA THR A 270 -3.24 0.33 8.54
C THR A 270 -3.68 -1.11 8.84
N SER A 271 -2.90 -1.85 9.63
CA SER A 271 -3.26 -3.22 10.03
C SER A 271 -4.40 -3.22 11.05
N PHE A 272 -4.40 -2.25 11.96
CA PHE A 272 -5.47 -2.05 12.94
C PHE A 272 -6.78 -1.63 12.25
N LEU A 273 -6.73 -0.66 11.34
CA LEU A 273 -7.90 -0.23 10.56
C LEU A 273 -8.45 -1.36 9.69
N PHE A 274 -7.57 -2.19 9.11
CA PHE A 274 -7.97 -3.37 8.35
C PHE A 274 -8.72 -4.39 9.23
N ALA A 275 -8.19 -4.71 10.42
CA ALA A 275 -8.87 -5.62 11.33
C ALA A 275 -10.23 -5.07 11.78
N LEU A 276 -10.31 -3.77 12.08
CA LEU A 276 -11.58 -3.10 12.42
C LEU A 276 -12.60 -3.10 11.26
N ALA A 277 -12.13 -2.99 10.01
CA ALA A 277 -13.01 -2.98 8.85
C ALA A 277 -13.80 -4.29 8.65
N HIS A 278 -13.40 -5.37 9.33
CA HIS A 278 -14.11 -6.65 9.31
C HIS A 278 -15.28 -6.71 10.32
N GLY A 279 -15.57 -5.61 11.02
CA GLY A 279 -16.77 -5.50 11.86
C GLY A 279 -16.67 -6.24 13.19
N ALA A 280 -17.83 -6.76 13.64
CA ALA A 280 -17.99 -7.40 14.93
C ALA A 280 -17.25 -8.76 14.97
N GLN A 281 -16.40 -8.94 15.97
CA GLN A 281 -15.54 -10.11 16.09
C GLN A 281 -15.01 -10.27 17.51
N ASN A 282 -14.72 -11.50 17.92
CA ASN A 282 -14.02 -11.79 19.16
C ASN A 282 -12.54 -11.41 19.07
N PHE A 283 -11.87 -11.31 20.23
CA PHE A 283 -10.49 -10.85 20.29
C PHE A 283 -9.48 -11.75 19.54
N PRO A 284 -9.57 -13.09 19.59
CA PRO A 284 -8.73 -13.96 18.74
C PRO A 284 -8.83 -13.64 17.25
N LEU A 285 -10.05 -13.46 16.72
CA LEU A 285 -10.26 -13.16 15.30
C LEU A 285 -9.75 -11.78 14.92
N PHE A 286 -9.97 -10.78 15.78
CA PHE A 286 -9.38 -9.46 15.60
C PHE A 286 -7.84 -9.54 15.55
N PHE A 287 -7.23 -10.24 16.50
CA PHE A 287 -5.79 -10.40 16.57
C PHE A 287 -5.25 -11.11 15.33
N ASP A 288 -5.94 -12.14 14.85
CA ASP A 288 -5.58 -12.86 13.63
C ASP A 288 -5.55 -11.96 12.39
N ARG A 289 -6.65 -11.24 12.13
CA ARG A 289 -6.77 -10.27 11.02
C ARG A 289 -5.75 -9.12 11.14
N PHE A 290 -5.52 -8.64 12.36
CA PHE A 290 -4.49 -7.64 12.63
C PHE A 290 -3.08 -8.16 12.29
N MET A 291 -2.75 -9.38 12.71
CA MET A 291 -1.45 -10.00 12.44
C MET A 291 -1.25 -10.31 10.97
N PHE A 292 -2.29 -10.73 10.25
CA PHE A 292 -2.26 -10.82 8.79
C PHE A 292 -1.87 -9.48 8.16
N GLY A 293 -2.54 -8.39 8.57
CA GLY A 293 -2.20 -7.04 8.12
C GLY A 293 -0.76 -6.63 8.44
N MET A 294 -0.30 -6.94 9.64
CA MET A 294 1.07 -6.64 10.08
C MET A 294 2.11 -7.39 9.23
N ILE A 295 1.90 -8.68 8.95
CA ILE A 295 2.84 -9.50 8.18
C ILE A 295 2.83 -9.10 6.71
N ALA A 296 1.65 -8.96 6.10
CA ALA A 296 1.51 -8.52 4.71
C ALA A 296 2.15 -7.13 4.50
N GLY A 297 1.80 -6.15 5.35
CA GLY A 297 2.37 -4.81 5.31
C GLY A 297 3.88 -4.80 5.55
N TRP A 298 4.37 -5.62 6.49
CA TRP A 298 5.81 -5.77 6.72
C TRP A 298 6.53 -6.32 5.48
N LEU A 299 6.00 -7.33 4.82
CA LEU A 299 6.57 -7.87 3.58
C LEU A 299 6.57 -6.83 2.45
N ILE A 300 5.52 -6.02 2.33
CA ILE A 300 5.45 -4.91 1.35
C ILE A 300 6.54 -3.87 1.64
N LEU A 301 6.79 -3.56 2.91
CA LEU A 301 7.88 -2.64 3.29
C LEU A 301 9.27 -3.21 3.01
N HIS A 302 9.44 -4.54 3.02
CA HIS A 302 10.72 -5.20 2.72
C HIS A 302 10.97 -5.40 1.23
N THR A 303 9.91 -5.67 0.47
CA THR A 303 9.97 -5.95 -0.97
C THR A 303 9.63 -4.74 -1.83
N GLY A 304 9.08 -3.68 -1.24
CA GLY A 304 8.75 -2.42 -1.90
C GLY A 304 7.56 -2.50 -2.86
N GLY A 305 6.58 -3.38 -2.66
CA GLY A 305 5.38 -3.38 -3.50
C GLY A 305 4.31 -4.37 -3.05
N LEU A 306 3.10 -4.18 -3.58
CA LEU A 306 1.87 -4.86 -3.17
C LEU A 306 1.82 -6.34 -3.58
N GLU A 307 2.72 -6.80 -4.46
CA GLU A 307 2.68 -8.16 -5.03
C GLU A 307 2.57 -9.24 -3.96
N VAL A 308 3.30 -9.09 -2.86
CA VAL A 308 3.37 -10.06 -1.76
C VAL A 308 2.07 -10.10 -0.96
N GLY A 309 1.45 -8.93 -0.72
CA GLY A 309 0.18 -8.85 0.02
C GLY A 309 -0.96 -9.40 -0.83
N ILE A 310 -1.04 -8.96 -2.09
CA ILE A 310 -2.08 -9.40 -3.02
C ILE A 310 -2.03 -10.91 -3.21
N ALA A 311 -0.85 -11.48 -3.47
CA ALA A 311 -0.73 -12.92 -3.69
C ALA A 311 -1.23 -13.75 -2.50
N MET A 312 -0.80 -13.41 -1.28
CA MET A 312 -1.22 -14.13 -0.08
C MET A 312 -2.71 -13.94 0.19
N HIS A 313 -3.22 -12.71 0.06
CA HIS A 313 -4.61 -12.39 0.33
C HIS A 313 -5.57 -13.12 -0.63
N ILE A 314 -5.24 -13.19 -1.93
CA ILE A 314 -6.03 -13.97 -2.90
C ILE A 314 -6.14 -15.43 -2.46
N LEU A 315 -5.01 -16.03 -2.09
CA LEU A 315 -4.96 -17.45 -1.74
C LEU A 315 -5.67 -17.74 -0.41
N ASN A 316 -5.62 -16.82 0.55
CA ASN A 316 -6.39 -16.90 1.79
C ASN A 316 -7.90 -16.90 1.50
N ASN A 317 -8.36 -15.98 0.64
CA ASN A 317 -9.78 -15.87 0.33
C ASN A 317 -10.25 -17.05 -0.52
N PHE A 318 -9.42 -17.57 -1.42
CA PHE A 318 -9.71 -18.80 -2.15
C PHE A 318 -9.80 -20.01 -1.24
N LEU A 319 -8.92 -20.14 -0.24
CA LEU A 319 -9.04 -21.23 0.73
C LEU A 319 -10.35 -21.11 1.51
N ALA A 320 -10.64 -19.92 2.07
CA ALA A 320 -11.82 -19.68 2.87
C ALA A 320 -13.12 -19.92 2.08
N PHE A 321 -13.27 -19.27 0.93
CA PHE A 321 -14.48 -19.42 0.09
C PHE A 321 -14.55 -20.78 -0.60
N GLY A 322 -13.42 -21.37 -0.97
CA GLY A 322 -13.39 -22.72 -1.54
C GLY A 322 -13.88 -23.76 -0.53
N PHE A 323 -13.38 -23.69 0.71
CA PHE A 323 -13.84 -24.55 1.79
C PHE A 323 -15.35 -24.35 2.05
N ALA A 324 -15.80 -23.10 2.16
CA ALA A 324 -17.20 -22.73 2.34
C ALA A 324 -18.10 -23.30 1.23
N LEU A 325 -17.70 -23.22 -0.03
CA LEU A 325 -18.48 -23.74 -1.15
C LEU A 325 -18.54 -25.28 -1.17
N THR A 326 -17.51 -25.96 -0.68
CA THR A 326 -17.40 -27.42 -0.75
C THR A 326 -18.02 -28.16 0.43
N VAL A 327 -17.83 -27.66 1.66
CA VAL A 327 -18.22 -28.38 2.90
C VAL A 327 -18.76 -27.44 3.98
N GLY A 328 -18.73 -26.12 3.76
CA GLY A 328 -19.19 -25.15 4.75
C GLY A 328 -20.42 -24.38 4.27
N ASP A 329 -20.64 -23.25 4.93
CA ASP A 329 -21.59 -22.24 4.49
C ASP A 329 -20.86 -20.93 4.16
N LEU A 330 -21.23 -20.31 3.04
CA LEU A 330 -20.60 -19.07 2.58
C LEU A 330 -21.04 -17.87 3.42
N GLY A 331 -22.27 -17.89 3.95
CA GLY A 331 -22.77 -16.90 4.90
C GLY A 331 -22.01 -16.94 6.20
N GLU A 332 -21.80 -18.12 6.78
CA GLU A 332 -20.95 -18.31 7.95
C GLU A 332 -19.52 -17.82 7.70
N SER A 333 -18.95 -18.16 6.54
CA SER A 333 -17.58 -17.78 6.19
C SER A 333 -17.40 -16.27 5.96
N LEU A 334 -18.42 -15.57 5.48
CA LEU A 334 -18.41 -14.11 5.33
C LEU A 334 -18.72 -13.38 6.64
N ASN A 335 -19.53 -13.97 7.51
CA ASN A 335 -19.98 -13.40 8.77
C ASN A 335 -19.26 -13.99 10.00
N VAL A 336 -18.10 -14.63 9.80
CA VAL A 336 -17.31 -15.18 10.92
C VAL A 336 -17.03 -14.06 11.92
N SER A 337 -17.57 -14.22 13.12
CA SER A 337 -17.40 -13.33 14.25
C SER A 337 -16.54 -13.96 15.36
N GLU A 338 -16.35 -15.28 15.36
CA GLU A 338 -15.60 -15.96 16.41
C GLU A 338 -14.63 -17.00 15.85
N ILE A 339 -13.40 -17.01 16.36
CA ILE A 339 -12.47 -18.12 16.23
C ILE A 339 -11.85 -18.49 17.58
N SER A 340 -11.31 -19.70 17.69
CA SER A 340 -10.54 -20.15 18.84
C SER A 340 -9.09 -19.66 18.76
N TRP A 341 -8.42 -19.54 19.91
CA TRP A 341 -6.96 -19.33 19.96
C TRP A 341 -6.17 -20.45 19.27
N TRP A 342 -6.75 -21.63 19.09
CA TRP A 342 -6.16 -22.74 18.34
C TRP A 342 -6.02 -22.46 16.83
N ASN A 343 -6.71 -21.45 16.30
CA ASN A 343 -6.50 -21.00 14.92
C ASN A 343 -5.19 -20.22 14.76
N ILE A 344 -4.67 -19.59 15.81
CA ILE A 344 -3.46 -18.75 15.73
C ILE A 344 -2.20 -19.56 15.35
N PRO A 345 -1.94 -20.77 15.88
CA PRO A 345 -0.85 -21.63 15.38
C PRO A 345 -0.94 -21.90 13.87
N LEU A 346 -2.14 -22.04 13.31
CA LEU A 346 -2.34 -22.28 11.88
C LEU A 346 -1.96 -21.06 11.06
N THR A 347 -2.50 -19.91 11.41
CA THR A 347 -2.23 -18.66 10.69
C THR A 347 -0.80 -18.18 10.89
N LEU A 348 -0.20 -18.44 12.04
CA LEU A 348 1.23 -18.20 12.30
C LEU A 348 2.11 -19.11 11.45
N THR A 349 1.76 -20.38 11.31
CA THR A 349 2.47 -21.31 10.42
C THR A 349 2.40 -20.81 8.99
N GLN A 350 1.20 -20.51 8.50
CA GLN A 350 0.99 -20.00 7.14
C GLN A 350 1.79 -18.72 6.89
N SER A 351 1.56 -17.69 7.71
CA SER A 351 2.13 -16.37 7.52
C SER A 351 3.64 -16.36 7.76
N GLY A 352 4.12 -17.17 8.72
CA GLY A 352 5.55 -17.33 9.02
C GLY A 352 6.31 -18.04 7.91
N VAL A 353 5.80 -19.17 7.41
CA VAL A 353 6.36 -19.89 6.26
C VAL A 353 6.37 -18.98 5.03
N TYR A 354 5.25 -18.33 4.74
CA TYR A 354 5.15 -17.40 3.62
C TYR A 354 6.18 -16.27 3.71
N ALA A 355 6.27 -15.61 4.88
CA ALA A 355 7.19 -14.50 5.08
C ALA A 355 8.66 -14.93 4.91
N LEU A 356 9.05 -16.06 5.51
CA LEU A 356 10.40 -16.61 5.39
C LEU A 356 10.77 -16.88 3.94
N LEU A 357 9.90 -17.59 3.21
CA LEU A 357 10.11 -17.94 1.81
C LEU A 357 10.20 -16.69 0.92
N VAL A 358 9.29 -15.73 1.11
CA VAL A 358 9.28 -14.47 0.34
C VAL A 358 10.56 -13.68 0.56
N ILE A 359 11.05 -13.55 1.80
CA ILE A 359 12.31 -12.83 2.07
C ILE A 359 13.47 -13.52 1.36
N MET A 360 13.57 -14.85 1.46
CA MET A 360 14.65 -15.61 0.84
C MET A 360 14.65 -15.45 -0.68
N VAL A 361 13.49 -15.60 -1.31
CA VAL A 361 13.34 -15.50 -2.76
C VAL A 361 13.50 -14.06 -3.26
N ALA A 362 12.95 -13.08 -2.54
CA ALA A 362 13.10 -11.67 -2.88
C ALA A 362 14.57 -11.21 -2.86
N ARG A 363 15.35 -11.71 -1.88
CA ARG A 363 16.81 -11.47 -1.82
C ARG A 363 17.53 -12.09 -3.02
N ARG A 364 17.21 -13.35 -3.36
CA ARG A 364 17.80 -14.04 -4.52
C ARG A 364 17.44 -13.41 -5.86
N MET A 365 16.21 -12.89 -5.98
CA MET A 365 15.74 -12.21 -7.19
C MET A 365 16.21 -10.75 -7.27
N GLY A 366 16.90 -10.22 -6.26
CA GLY A 366 17.36 -8.83 -6.24
C GLY A 366 16.20 -7.82 -6.29
N ILE A 367 15.09 -8.12 -5.59
CA ILE A 367 13.88 -7.29 -5.64
C ILE A 367 14.17 -5.89 -5.09
N GLN A 368 13.93 -4.88 -5.93
CA GLN A 368 14.08 -3.47 -5.56
C GLN A 368 13.08 -3.08 -4.47
N ASN A 369 13.55 -2.50 -3.37
CA ASN A 369 12.73 -2.10 -2.21
C ASN A 369 12.74 -0.58 -1.90
N ARG A 370 13.48 0.19 -2.70
CA ARG A 370 13.47 1.66 -2.68
C ARG A 370 13.30 2.19 -4.09
N THR A 371 12.76 3.39 -4.22
CA THR A 371 12.66 4.05 -5.52
C THR A 371 14.07 4.30 -6.07
N ARG A 372 14.33 4.05 -7.36
CA ARG A 372 15.62 4.34 -8.01
C ARG A 372 15.40 5.25 -9.23
N GLN A 373 16.17 6.33 -9.35
CA GLN A 373 16.16 7.16 -10.56
C GLN A 373 16.57 6.30 -11.77
N PRO A 374 15.94 6.49 -12.95
CA PRO A 374 16.44 5.89 -14.18
C PRO A 374 17.90 6.30 -14.36
N VAL A 375 18.81 5.33 -14.53
CA VAL A 375 20.18 5.64 -14.92
C VAL A 375 20.08 6.27 -16.31
N ALA A 376 20.50 7.52 -16.48
CA ALA A 376 20.65 8.09 -17.81
C ALA A 376 21.67 7.20 -18.55
N GLU A 377 21.26 6.59 -19.67
CA GLU A 377 22.26 5.98 -20.55
C GLU A 377 23.26 7.09 -20.94
N PRO A 378 24.57 6.83 -20.85
CA PRO A 378 25.53 7.81 -21.33
C PRO A 378 25.19 8.11 -22.78
N GLY A 379 24.85 9.36 -23.08
CA GLY A 379 24.61 9.80 -24.44
C GLY A 379 25.82 9.48 -25.32
N PRO A 380 25.64 9.31 -26.63
CA PRO A 380 26.77 9.05 -27.52
C PRO A 380 27.82 10.13 -27.29
N GLU A 381 29.02 9.69 -26.91
CA GLU A 381 30.19 10.55 -26.73
C GLU A 381 30.38 11.31 -28.05
N LEU A 382 30.11 12.61 -28.03
CA LEU A 382 30.35 13.46 -29.19
C LEU A 382 31.85 13.39 -29.44
N ALA A 383 32.23 12.69 -30.52
CA ALA A 383 33.62 12.58 -30.93
C ALA A 383 34.21 13.99 -31.01
N PRO A 384 35.43 14.22 -30.46
CA PRO A 384 36.05 15.53 -30.53
C PRO A 384 36.14 15.96 -32.00
N ALA A 385 35.64 17.15 -32.29
CA ALA A 385 35.77 17.76 -33.61
C ALA A 385 37.26 17.82 -33.96
N THR A 386 37.67 17.05 -34.96
CA THR A 386 39.00 17.16 -35.55
C THR A 386 39.10 18.54 -36.20
N VAL A 387 39.96 19.40 -35.64
CA VAL A 387 40.34 20.70 -36.20
C VAL A 387 41.27 20.51 -37.39
#